data_AF-A0A4Z2DJL5-F1
#
_entry.id   AF-A0A4Z2DJL5-F1
#
_cell.length_a   1.000
_cell.length_b   1.000
_cell.length_c   1.000
_cell.angle_alpha   90.00
_cell.angle_beta   90.00
_cell.angle_gamma   90.00
#
_symmetry.space_group_name_H-M   'P 1'
#
loop_
_entity.id
_entity.type
_entity.pdbx_description
1 polymer ?
#
loop_
_entity_poly.entity_id
_entity_poly.type
_entity_poly.pdbx_seq_one_letter_code
_entity_poly.pdbx_strand_id
1 'polypeptide(L)'
;MESSSTKPDTSLLDSRERQRQRSVNQAFAALRCILPTHPPDKKLSKHEILRLSIKYIHILESILKYQDEVEESSLVSCVSHK
;
A
#
# COMPACT_ATOMS: atom_id res chain seq x y z
N MET A 1 -0.85 -35.60 -46.70
CA MET A 1 -0.24 -35.91 -45.39
C MET A 1 -0.02 -34.58 -44.69
N GLU A 2 -0.94 -34.25 -43.78
CA GLU A 2 -0.93 -33.06 -42.93
C GLU A 2 0.30 -32.98 -42.05
N SER A 3 0.79 -31.75 -41.85
CA SER A 3 1.41 -31.29 -40.60
C SER A 3 1.60 -29.76 -40.65
N SER A 4 0.49 -29.01 -40.57
CA SER A 4 0.54 -27.58 -40.23
C SER A 4 0.64 -27.45 -38.70
N SER A 5 1.87 -27.33 -38.19
CA SER A 5 2.12 -27.06 -36.78
C SER A 5 1.74 -25.61 -36.46
N THR A 6 0.47 -25.39 -36.10
CA THR A 6 0.01 -24.13 -35.50
C THR A 6 0.61 -23.99 -34.12
N LYS A 7 1.65 -23.15 -34.00
CA LYS A 7 2.18 -22.69 -32.71
C LYS A 7 1.03 -22.10 -31.91
N PRO A 8 0.92 -22.38 -30.59
CA PRO A 8 -0.15 -21.83 -29.77
C PRO A 8 -0.08 -20.29 -29.83
N ASP A 9 -1.24 -19.64 -29.88
CA ASP A 9 -1.36 -18.19 -29.96
C ASP A 9 -0.92 -17.54 -28.64
N THR A 10 0.39 -17.42 -28.46
CA THR A 10 1.02 -16.82 -27.27
C THR A 10 0.70 -15.33 -27.15
N SER A 11 0.28 -14.68 -28.23
CA SER A 11 0.03 -13.24 -28.27
C SER A 11 -1.15 -12.82 -27.38
N LEU A 12 -2.20 -13.65 -27.30
CA LEU A 12 -3.36 -13.43 -26.44
C LEU A 12 -3.01 -13.68 -24.97
N LEU A 13 -2.21 -14.70 -24.69
CA LEU A 13 -1.72 -15.01 -23.33
C LEU A 13 -0.82 -13.88 -22.80
N ASP A 14 0.09 -13.38 -23.62
CA ASP A 14 0.96 -12.25 -23.29
C ASP A 14 0.16 -10.97 -23.03
N SER A 15 -0.90 -10.76 -23.82
CA SER A 15 -1.80 -9.61 -23.64
C SER A 15 -2.57 -9.68 -22.33
N ARG A 16 -3.01 -10.88 -21.94
CA ARG A 16 -3.66 -11.11 -20.64
C ARG A 16 -2.70 -10.87 -19.49
N GLU A 17 -1.47 -11.40 -19.54
CA GLU A 17 -0.48 -11.18 -18.47
C GLU A 17 -0.08 -9.71 -18.37
N ARG A 18 0.10 -9.01 -19.50
CA ARG A 18 0.30 -7.55 -19.51
C ARG A 18 -0.83 -6.81 -18.81
N GLN A 19 -2.09 -7.17 -19.09
CA GLN A 19 -3.24 -6.54 -18.43
C GLN A 19 -3.24 -6.80 -16.92
N ARG A 20 -2.89 -8.02 -16.50
CA ARG A 20 -2.75 -8.37 -15.08
C ARG A 20 -1.67 -7.52 -14.40
N GLN A 21 -0.50 -7.37 -15.03
CA GLN A 21 0.59 -6.54 -14.52
C GLN A 21 0.21 -5.06 -14.46
N ARG A 22 -0.54 -4.54 -15.45
CA ARG A 22 -1.07 -3.17 -15.43
C ARG A 22 -1.97 -2.93 -14.22
N SER A 23 -2.89 -3.85 -13.93
CA SER A 23 -3.76 -3.77 -12.74
C SER A 23 -2.95 -3.70 -11.44
N VAL A 24 -1.92 -4.55 -11.30
CA VAL A 24 -1.04 -4.52 -10.12
C VAL A 24 -0.29 -3.19 -10.02
N ASN A 25 0.26 -2.68 -11.13
CA ASN A 25 0.99 -1.41 -11.14
C ASN A 25 0.07 -0.22 -10.79
N GLN A 26 -1.20 -0.25 -11.20
CA GLN A 26 -2.19 0.76 -10.80
C GLN A 26 -2.45 0.73 -9.29
N ALA A 27 -2.56 -0.46 -8.68
CA ALA A 27 -2.69 -0.59 -7.23
C ALA A 27 -1.46 -0.05 -6.48
N PHE A 28 -0.23 -0.31 -6.99
CA PHE A 28 1.00 0.29 -6.43
C PHE A 28 1.02 1.81 -6.54
N ALA A 29 0.49 2.39 -7.63
CA ALA A 29 0.39 3.83 -7.79
C ALA A 29 -0.60 4.44 -6.79
N ALA A 30 -1.77 3.83 -6.62
CA ALA A 30 -2.75 4.26 -5.61
C ALA A 30 -2.17 4.19 -4.19
N LEU A 31 -1.48 3.10 -3.86
CA LEU A 31 -0.79 2.94 -2.58
C LEU A 31 0.29 4.02 -2.40
N ARG A 32 1.07 4.35 -3.44
CA ARG A 32 2.08 5.42 -3.37
C ARG A 32 1.47 6.79 -3.05
N CYS A 33 0.27 7.09 -3.53
CA CYS A 33 -0.37 8.39 -3.31
C CYS A 33 -0.71 8.66 -1.84
N ILE A 34 -0.97 7.62 -1.04
CA ILE A 34 -1.32 7.79 0.38
C ILE A 34 -0.09 7.79 1.29
N LEU A 35 1.09 7.41 0.79
CA LEU A 35 2.29 7.33 1.63
C LEU A 35 2.92 8.71 1.86
N PRO A 36 3.17 9.10 3.13
CA PRO A 36 3.81 10.37 3.44
C PRO A 36 5.28 10.36 3.01
N THR A 37 5.68 11.29 2.15
CA THR A 37 7.05 11.45 1.66
C THR A 37 7.44 12.92 1.48
N HIS A 38 8.73 13.21 1.64
CA HIS A 38 9.32 14.51 1.29
C HIS A 38 10.47 14.28 0.29
N PRO A 39 10.45 14.93 -0.89
CA PRO A 39 9.34 15.70 -1.47
C PRO A 39 8.16 14.78 -1.88
N PRO A 40 6.94 15.31 -2.06
CA PRO A 40 5.72 14.50 -2.31
C PRO A 40 5.79 13.68 -3.60
N ASP A 41 6.60 14.10 -4.57
CA ASP A 41 6.85 13.48 -5.87
C ASP A 41 8.05 12.51 -5.88
N LYS A 42 8.63 12.20 -4.70
CA LYS A 42 9.73 11.24 -4.57
C LYS A 42 9.39 9.89 -5.23
N LYS A 43 10.18 9.47 -6.22
CA LYS A 43 10.02 8.14 -6.83
C LYS A 43 10.41 7.06 -5.81
N LEU A 44 9.50 6.14 -5.52
CA LEU A 44 9.73 4.99 -4.64
C LEU A 44 9.73 3.71 -5.47
N SER A 45 10.65 2.78 -5.17
CA SER A 45 10.60 1.41 -5.67
C SER A 45 9.43 0.63 -5.06
N LYS A 46 9.04 -0.49 -5.69
CA LYS A 46 7.99 -1.38 -5.17
C LYS A 46 8.30 -1.87 -3.75
N HIS A 47 9.57 -2.19 -3.47
CA HIS A 47 10.00 -2.63 -2.14
C HIS A 47 9.88 -1.51 -1.10
N GLU A 48 10.30 -0.29 -1.44
CA GLU A 48 10.15 0.86 -0.55
C GLU A 48 8.67 1.18 -0.27
N ILE A 49 7.80 1.11 -1.28
CA ILE A 49 6.35 1.29 -1.10
C ILE A 49 5.82 0.29 -0.07
N LEU A 50 6.17 -1.00 -0.17
CA LEU A 50 5.71 -2.01 0.77
C LEU A 50 6.22 -1.76 2.20
N ARG A 51 7.53 -1.51 2.36
CA ARG A 51 8.11 -1.24 3.68
C ARG A 51 7.53 0.01 4.33
N LEU A 52 7.35 1.08 3.54
CA LEU A 52 6.78 2.33 4.03
C LEU A 52 5.30 2.18 4.38
N SER A 53 4.55 1.36 3.64
CA SER A 53 3.14 1.06 3.96
C SER A 53 2.99 0.37 5.31
N ILE A 54 3.79 -0.67 5.57
CA ILE A 54 3.79 -1.38 6.86
C ILE A 54 4.16 -0.41 7.99
N LYS A 55 5.24 0.37 7.80
CA LYS A 55 5.66 1.38 8.77
C LYS A 55 4.56 2.41 9.03
N TYR A 56 3.87 2.86 7.98
CA TYR A 56 2.85 3.88 8.10
C TYR A 56 1.63 3.39 8.87
N ILE A 57 1.19 2.14 8.64
CA ILE A 57 0.13 1.49 9.45
C ILE A 57 0.52 1.52 10.94
N HIS A 58 1.72 1.07 11.30
CA HIS A 58 2.16 1.06 12.70
C HIS A 58 2.27 2.45 13.33
N ILE A 59 2.66 3.47 12.55
CA ILE A 59 2.67 4.86 13.04
C ILE A 59 1.25 5.30 13.36
N LEU A 60 0.29 5.04 12.47
CA LEU A 60 -1.12 5.41 12.68
C LEU A 60 -1.69 4.67 13.90
N GLU A 61 -1.42 3.38 14.06
CA GLU A 61 -1.82 2.60 15.24
C GLU A 61 -1.24 3.19 16.53
N SER A 62 0.04 3.57 16.52
CA SER A 62 0.69 4.19 17.68
C SER A 62 0.11 5.57 18.01
N ILE A 63 -0.29 6.34 17.00
CA ILE A 63 -0.93 7.65 17.20
C ILE A 63 -2.30 7.48 17.85
N LEU A 64 -3.11 6.53 17.38
CA LEU A 64 -4.42 6.24 17.96
C LEU A 64 -4.29 5.78 19.42
N LYS A 65 -3.37 4.85 19.69
CA LYS A 65 -3.12 4.38 21.06
C LYS A 65 -2.69 5.52 22.01
N TYR A 66 -1.82 6.40 21.53
CA TYR A 66 -1.40 7.55 22.32
C TYR A 66 -2.56 8.51 22.62
N GLN A 67 -3.47 8.70 21.68
CA GLN A 67 -4.68 9.53 21.89
C GLN A 67 -5.58 8.93 22.97
N ASP A 68 -5.81 7.62 22.95
CA ASP A 68 -6.60 6.92 23.97
C ASP A 68 -5.98 7.07 25.38
N GLU A 69 -4.64 6.91 25.50
CA GLU A 69 -3.92 7.06 26.77
C GLU A 69 -3.96 8.51 27.31
N VAL A 70 -3.93 9.50 26.42
CA VAL A 70 -4.05 10.92 26.78
C VAL A 70 -5.46 11.26 27.23
N GLU A 71 -6.49 10.72 26.57
CA GLU A 71 -7.88 10.89 27.00
C GLU A 71 -8.13 10.27 28.38
N GLU A 72 -7.64 9.06 28.65
CA GLU A 72 -7.73 8.47 29.99
C GLU A 72 -6.98 9.31 31.03
N SER A 73 -5.78 9.79 30.71
CA SER A 73 -5.00 10.66 31.61
C SER A 73 -5.70 12.00 31.90
N SER A 74 -6.39 12.57 30.91
CA SER A 74 -7.21 13.78 31.08
C SER A 74 -8.44 13.52 31.94
N LEU A 75 -9.07 12.35 31.82
CA LEU A 75 -10.19 11.95 32.68
C LEU A 75 -9.74 11.73 34.14
N VAL A 76 -8.58 11.09 34.36
CA VAL A 76 -8.00 10.87 35.70
C VAL A 76 -7.64 12.19 36.40
N SER A 77 -7.15 13.18 35.62
CA SER A 77 -6.86 14.53 36.12
C SER A 77 -8.13 15.25 36.62
N CYS A 78 -9.27 15.10 35.92
CA CYS A 78 -10.53 15.72 36.34
C CYS A 78 -11.17 15.07 37.58
N VAL A 79 -10.96 13.77 37.80
CA VAL A 79 -11.51 13.03 38.96
C VAL A 79 -10.74 13.32 40.24
N SER A 80 -9.44 13.65 40.15
CA SER A 80 -8.58 13.88 41.33
C SER A 80 -8.75 15.24 42.01
N HIS A 81 -9.56 16.15 41.44
CA HIS A 81 -9.79 17.50 41.97
C HIS A 81 -11.21 17.71 42.55
N LYS A 82 -11.93 16.64 42.90
CA LYS A 82 -13.25 16.74 43.54
C LYS A 82 -13.31 16.00 44.88
#